data_AF-A0A940B7E9-F1
#
_entry.id   AF-A0A940B7E9-F1
#
_cell.length_a   1.000
_cell.length_b   1.000
_cell.length_c   1.000
_cell.angle_alpha   90.00
_cell.angle_beta   90.00
_cell.angle_gamma   90.00
#
_symmetry.space_group_name_H-M   'P 1'
#
loop_
_entity.id
_entity.type
_entity.pdbx_description
1 polymer ?
#
loop_
_entity_poly.entity_id
_entity_poly.type
_entity_poly.pdbx_seq_one_letter_code
_entity_poly.pdbx_strand_id
1 'polypeptide(L)'
;MRNFLLTLAAACCLILSATSCKEKAIEYDWQPAGDKIMTEWGENLKVADVYGEYPRPQMVREKWTSLNGLWNYKTDSKEGMILVPFAIESALSGVGETLKPNEMLIYTREFKLSAKELKGRVLLHAGAIDQEATIFINDKEVAHHVGGYTSFSADITDAAKKGTNTIRVEVIDNSDDGFMATGKQVRRPRGIWYTSVSGIWQTIWLEPVPKNYIKDLTLIPNIDASTLIVAAELEENEGELFIELLADGKVVSSVTIPADDPAIMMDVENQHLWTPDDPFLYDLNVELRQNGKTIDKVRSYTAMRKISKAADENGILRAQLNNKDIFMMGPLDQGWWPDGLYTAPNDEALKFDIQRTKDLGFNTIRKHVKVEPDRWYYYCDKLGMLVWQDMPSGDRRGTDWSGQWKFLETDPQVRSDASMQQYYSDWGEIMDQLKNHPCVVVWVPYNEAWGQARSVEVAAWTAANDPFRLVNTASGGNHFRVGDIIDQHHYPEPKMTFYEPGFVNVLGEYGGIGYPISGHLWDEGSNRNWGYVSFDQTEVVTNTYVEYAKMMLDLVPKGFSAAIYTQTTDVESEVNGLFTYDRKILKMDEAKVRAANQALCRSLD
;
A
#
# COMPACT_ATOMS: atom_id res chain seq x y z
N MET A 1 69.81 36.34 -32.04
CA MET A 1 69.57 35.42 -33.17
C MET A 1 69.77 34.00 -32.70
N ARG A 2 68.68 33.19 -32.76
CA ARG A 2 68.57 31.73 -32.89
C ARG A 2 69.21 30.76 -31.84
N ASN A 3 68.30 30.08 -31.13
CA ASN A 3 68.02 28.62 -31.07
C ASN A 3 69.16 27.63 -30.67
N PHE A 4 68.96 26.54 -29.90
CA PHE A 4 67.80 25.91 -29.23
C PHE A 4 68.34 24.84 -28.23
N LEU A 5 67.62 24.67 -27.11
CA LEU A 5 67.29 23.46 -26.31
C LEU A 5 68.17 22.18 -26.22
N LEU A 6 68.43 21.72 -24.98
CA LEU A 6 67.74 20.60 -24.30
C LEU A 6 68.37 20.29 -22.92
N THR A 7 67.59 20.33 -21.83
CA THR A 7 67.97 19.70 -20.54
C THR A 7 66.74 19.13 -19.84
N LEU A 8 66.90 17.89 -19.35
CA LEU A 8 65.93 17.02 -18.68
C LEU A 8 65.27 17.64 -17.43
N ALA A 9 63.99 17.34 -17.24
CA ALA A 9 63.30 17.40 -15.95
C ALA A 9 62.99 15.97 -15.47
N ALA A 10 63.44 15.64 -14.24
CA ALA A 10 63.02 14.47 -13.49
C ALA A 10 62.08 14.93 -12.36
N ALA A 11 60.92 14.30 -12.28
CA ALA A 11 59.85 14.62 -11.34
C ALA A 11 60.12 14.01 -9.95
N CYS A 12 59.99 14.83 -8.90
CA CYS A 12 59.85 14.36 -7.52
C CYS A 12 58.37 14.33 -7.15
N CYS A 13 57.86 13.14 -6.82
CA CYS A 13 56.56 12.95 -6.18
C CYS A 13 56.59 13.49 -4.73
N LEU A 14 55.64 14.36 -4.40
CA LEU A 14 55.29 14.73 -3.04
C LEU A 14 53.93 14.10 -2.72
N ILE A 15 53.94 13.15 -1.79
CA ILE A 15 52.75 12.51 -1.23
C ILE A 15 52.12 13.49 -0.25
N LEU A 16 50.92 13.98 -0.56
CA LEU A 16 50.03 14.66 0.39
C LEU A 16 49.07 13.63 0.98
N SER A 17 49.28 13.30 2.25
CA SER A 17 48.38 12.46 3.03
C SER A 17 47.07 13.21 3.30
N ALA A 18 46.00 12.84 2.60
CA ALA A 18 44.65 13.22 2.96
C ALA A 18 44.21 12.38 4.17
N THR A 19 44.12 13.01 5.34
CA THR A 19 43.42 12.43 6.50
C THR A 19 41.92 12.40 6.19
N SER A 20 41.42 11.26 5.70
CA SER A 20 39.99 11.00 5.65
C SER A 20 39.46 10.93 7.09
N CYS A 21 38.54 11.82 7.44
CA CYS A 21 37.73 11.65 8.63
C CYS A 21 36.78 10.47 8.34
N LYS A 22 37.22 9.25 8.65
CA LYS A 22 36.32 8.10 8.75
C LYS A 22 35.47 8.34 10.00
N GLU A 23 34.22 8.75 9.82
CA GLU A 23 33.22 8.54 10.85
C GLU A 23 33.26 7.06 11.21
N LYS A 24 33.60 6.74 12.46
CA LYS A 24 33.43 5.38 12.97
C LYS A 24 31.94 5.10 12.91
N ALA A 25 31.51 4.23 12.00
CA ALA A 25 30.22 3.59 12.12
C ALA A 25 30.18 2.96 13.52
N ILE A 26 29.24 3.41 14.36
CA ILE A 26 28.91 2.68 15.57
C ILE A 26 28.24 1.42 15.05
N GLU A 27 28.99 0.32 15.06
CA GLU A 27 28.47 -1.02 14.79
C GLU A 27 27.57 -1.36 15.96
N TYR A 28 26.29 -1.04 15.82
CA TYR A 28 25.27 -1.55 16.72
C TYR A 28 25.06 -3.03 16.38
N ASP A 29 25.03 -3.88 17.40
CA ASP A 29 24.82 -5.33 17.30
C ASP A 29 23.35 -5.65 16.99
N TRP A 30 22.85 -5.12 15.86
CA TRP A 30 21.53 -5.49 15.35
C TRP A 30 21.65 -6.81 14.58
N GLN A 31 20.71 -7.70 14.85
CA GLN A 31 20.49 -8.94 14.12
C GLN A 31 18.99 -9.25 14.14
N PRO A 32 18.44 -9.95 13.14
CA PRO A 32 17.06 -10.38 13.17
C PRO A 32 16.73 -11.18 14.44
N ALA A 33 15.57 -10.90 15.04
CA ALA A 33 15.11 -11.60 16.24
C ALA A 33 14.48 -12.96 15.89
N GLY A 34 14.62 -13.91 16.81
CA GLY A 34 14.03 -15.24 16.70
C GLY A 34 14.76 -16.17 15.70
N ASP A 35 14.11 -17.27 15.38
CA ASP A 35 14.63 -18.38 14.55
C ASP A 35 13.65 -18.79 13.44
N LYS A 36 12.64 -17.95 13.17
CA LYS A 36 11.66 -18.18 12.11
C LYS A 36 12.29 -17.99 10.73
N ILE A 37 11.64 -18.58 9.71
CA ILE A 37 12.05 -18.44 8.31
C ILE A 37 12.12 -16.97 7.90
N MET A 38 13.01 -16.65 6.96
CA MET A 38 13.17 -15.31 6.42
C MET A 38 13.17 -15.36 4.90
N THR A 39 12.81 -14.24 4.29
CA THR A 39 12.98 -14.07 2.85
C THR A 39 14.46 -13.84 2.50
N GLU A 40 14.82 -14.01 1.23
CA GLU A 40 16.18 -13.69 0.77
C GLU A 40 16.53 -12.20 0.95
N TRP A 41 15.54 -11.30 0.88
CA TRP A 41 15.76 -9.87 1.11
C TRP A 41 16.01 -9.55 2.59
N GLY A 42 15.29 -10.21 3.50
CA GLY A 42 15.51 -10.10 4.94
C GLY A 42 16.88 -10.62 5.37
N GLU A 43 17.30 -11.77 4.83
CA GLU A 43 18.63 -12.35 5.04
C GLU A 43 19.77 -11.39 4.61
N ASN A 44 19.53 -10.57 3.60
CA ASN A 44 20.51 -9.66 3.01
C ASN A 44 20.25 -8.17 3.34
N LEU A 45 19.44 -7.90 4.37
CA LEU A 45 19.04 -6.54 4.73
C LEU A 45 20.24 -5.67 5.10
N LYS A 46 20.27 -4.45 4.57
CA LYS A 46 21.29 -3.43 4.90
C LYS A 46 20.70 -2.39 5.84
N VAL A 47 21.04 -2.48 7.12
CA VAL A 47 20.60 -1.54 8.18
C VAL A 47 20.86 -0.07 7.80
N ALA A 48 22.00 0.23 7.16
CA ALA A 48 22.40 1.59 6.84
C ALA A 48 21.55 2.25 5.73
N ASP A 49 20.78 1.48 4.96
CA ASP A 49 20.06 1.94 3.76
C ASP A 49 18.66 1.32 3.66
N VAL A 50 18.02 1.08 4.81
CA VAL A 50 16.69 0.49 4.85
C VAL A 50 15.65 1.51 4.33
N TYR A 51 14.97 1.14 3.23
CA TYR A 51 14.04 2.02 2.50
C TYR A 51 14.64 3.39 2.15
N GLY A 52 15.69 3.37 1.31
CA GLY A 52 16.37 4.57 0.80
C GLY A 52 15.62 5.29 -0.33
N GLU A 53 14.53 4.71 -0.82
CA GLU A 53 13.69 5.29 -1.86
C GLU A 53 12.76 6.38 -1.30
N TYR A 54 12.44 7.39 -2.13
CA TYR A 54 11.50 8.43 -1.72
C TYR A 54 10.09 7.83 -1.49
N PRO A 55 9.45 8.08 -0.33
CA PRO A 55 8.22 7.37 0.05
C PRO A 55 6.96 7.74 -0.73
N ARG A 56 6.87 8.91 -1.37
CA ARG A 56 5.65 9.40 -2.05
C ARG A 56 5.82 9.57 -3.57
N PRO A 57 5.74 8.50 -4.38
CA PRO A 57 5.76 8.59 -5.84
C PRO A 57 4.77 9.60 -6.47
N GLN A 58 3.66 9.93 -5.80
CA GLN A 58 2.69 10.92 -6.28
C GLN A 58 3.08 12.39 -6.01
N MET A 59 4.08 12.64 -5.14
CA MET A 59 4.46 13.99 -4.67
C MET A 59 5.99 14.14 -4.57
N VAL A 60 6.72 13.74 -5.61
CA VAL A 60 8.19 13.64 -5.60
C VAL A 60 8.88 14.98 -5.44
N ARG A 61 9.67 15.10 -4.37
CA ARG A 61 10.59 16.22 -4.10
C ARG A 61 12.03 15.75 -4.09
N GLU A 62 12.93 16.61 -4.57
CA GLU A 62 14.36 16.28 -4.60
C GLU A 62 15.02 16.35 -3.22
N LYS A 63 14.55 17.26 -2.36
CA LYS A 63 15.13 17.49 -1.04
C LYS A 63 14.30 16.80 0.02
N TRP A 64 14.86 15.76 0.60
CA TRP A 64 14.26 15.04 1.70
C TRP A 64 15.36 14.31 2.48
N THR A 65 15.02 13.76 3.64
CA THR A 65 15.94 12.93 4.43
C THR A 65 15.18 11.83 5.14
N SER A 66 15.56 10.58 4.89
CA SER A 66 15.04 9.44 5.64
C SER A 66 15.50 9.51 7.10
N LEU A 67 14.60 9.21 8.03
CA LEU A 67 14.91 8.98 9.44
C LEU A 67 14.89 7.49 9.80
N ASN A 68 14.78 6.59 8.81
CA ASN A 68 14.88 5.15 9.04
C ASN A 68 16.27 4.72 9.54
N GLY A 69 16.37 3.46 9.98
CA GLY A 69 17.57 2.88 10.57
C GLY A 69 17.36 2.63 12.07
N LEU A 70 18.45 2.56 12.82
CA LEU A 70 18.37 2.23 14.24
C LEU A 70 17.91 3.42 15.10
N TRP A 71 16.96 3.15 15.99
CA TRP A 71 16.45 4.07 17.00
C TRP A 71 16.62 3.43 18.38
N ASN A 72 16.72 4.26 19.42
CA ASN A 72 16.50 3.75 20.77
C ASN A 72 15.00 3.47 20.92
N TYR A 73 14.65 2.36 21.56
CA TYR A 73 13.28 2.12 22.01
C TYR A 73 13.24 1.84 23.50
N LYS A 74 12.07 2.06 24.09
CA LYS A 74 11.75 1.72 25.47
C LYS A 74 10.30 1.33 25.60
N THR A 75 10.05 0.24 26.33
CA THR A 75 8.75 -0.16 26.87
C THR A 75 8.79 -0.10 28.39
N ASP A 76 7.70 -0.49 29.05
CA ASP A 76 7.67 -0.59 30.52
C ASP A 76 8.69 -1.61 31.06
N SER A 77 9.05 -2.59 30.24
CA SER A 77 9.86 -3.74 30.66
C SER A 77 11.27 -3.78 30.08
N LYS A 78 11.52 -3.13 28.94
CA LYS A 78 12.80 -3.23 28.21
C LYS A 78 13.17 -1.93 27.51
N GLU A 79 14.45 -1.78 27.22
CA GLU A 79 14.98 -0.73 26.35
C GLU A 79 16.13 -1.30 25.51
N GLY A 80 16.38 -0.72 24.35
CA GLY A 80 17.41 -1.19 23.43
C GLY A 80 17.41 -0.44 22.10
N MET A 81 17.94 -1.09 21.07
CA MET A 81 17.89 -0.58 19.70
C MET A 81 16.84 -1.33 18.90
N ILE A 82 16.08 -0.60 18.08
CA ILE A 82 15.09 -1.15 17.14
C ILE A 82 15.37 -0.62 15.74
N LEU A 83 15.21 -1.45 14.72
CA LEU A 83 15.35 -1.04 13.32
C LEU A 83 14.02 -0.52 12.79
N VAL A 84 13.92 0.80 12.62
CA VAL A 84 12.77 1.47 11.99
C VAL A 84 12.94 1.40 10.45
N PRO A 85 11.89 1.02 9.69
CA PRO A 85 10.48 1.03 10.09
C PRO A 85 9.89 -0.37 10.28
N PHE A 86 10.57 -1.29 10.95
CA PHE A 86 9.99 -2.60 11.26
C PHE A 86 9.33 -2.58 12.63
N ALA A 87 8.09 -3.09 12.70
CA ALA A 87 7.32 -3.16 13.93
C ALA A 87 8.02 -4.01 15.00
N ILE A 88 7.78 -3.70 16.28
CA ILE A 88 8.49 -4.32 17.42
C ILE A 88 8.36 -5.85 17.48
N GLU A 89 7.26 -6.41 16.95
CA GLU A 89 7.01 -7.85 16.86
C GLU A 89 7.84 -8.56 15.78
N SER A 90 8.29 -7.84 14.76
CA SER A 90 8.94 -8.44 13.60
C SER A 90 10.37 -8.88 13.90
N ALA A 91 10.86 -9.88 13.16
CA ALA A 91 12.25 -10.30 13.25
C ALA A 91 13.20 -9.17 12.84
N LEU A 92 12.90 -8.46 11.75
CA LEU A 92 13.75 -7.39 11.21
C LEU A 92 13.82 -6.16 12.10
N SER A 93 12.92 -5.98 13.07
CA SER A 93 13.10 -4.94 14.10
C SER A 93 14.32 -5.19 14.98
N GLY A 94 14.75 -6.45 15.10
CA GLY A 94 15.76 -6.91 16.04
C GLY A 94 15.25 -7.10 17.47
N VAL A 95 13.95 -6.89 17.71
CA VAL A 95 13.31 -7.02 19.03
C VAL A 95 12.48 -8.30 19.12
N GLY A 96 11.48 -8.47 18.25
CA GLY A 96 10.67 -9.69 18.18
C GLY A 96 9.76 -9.90 19.39
N GLU A 97 9.19 -8.82 19.95
CA GLU A 97 8.36 -8.86 21.16
C GLU A 97 6.96 -8.30 20.92
N THR A 98 5.95 -8.97 21.49
CA THR A 98 4.56 -8.53 21.46
C THR A 98 4.32 -7.40 22.46
N LEU A 99 3.87 -6.24 21.97
CA LEU A 99 3.46 -5.13 22.84
C LEU A 99 2.18 -5.49 23.60
N LYS A 100 2.13 -5.15 24.90
CA LYS A 100 0.94 -5.43 25.73
C LYS A 100 -0.07 -4.28 25.66
N PRO A 101 -1.36 -4.55 25.90
CA PRO A 101 -2.36 -3.49 26.04
C PRO A 101 -1.96 -2.45 27.08
N ASN A 102 -2.14 -1.17 26.74
CA ASN A 102 -1.76 0.00 27.54
C ASN A 102 -0.25 0.13 27.85
N GLU A 103 0.62 -0.73 27.31
CA GLU A 103 2.07 -0.55 27.41
C GLU A 103 2.49 0.53 26.43
N MET A 104 3.27 1.50 26.91
CA MET A 104 3.77 2.58 26.07
C MET A 104 5.07 2.15 25.39
N LEU A 105 5.15 2.34 24.08
CA LEU A 105 6.36 2.16 23.29
C LEU A 105 6.94 3.52 22.89
N ILE A 106 8.13 3.84 23.39
CA ILE A 106 8.79 5.12 23.16
C ILE A 106 10.00 4.90 22.25
N TYR A 107 10.05 5.58 21.11
CA TYR A 107 11.20 5.65 20.22
C TYR A 107 11.96 6.95 20.43
N THR A 108 13.29 6.96 20.33
CA THR A 108 14.10 8.18 20.36
C THR A 108 15.30 8.11 19.41
N ARG A 109 15.48 9.18 18.63
CA ARG A 109 16.61 9.33 17.71
C ARG A 109 17.06 10.78 17.61
N GLU A 110 18.33 10.98 17.27
CA GLU A 110 18.86 12.27 16.87
C GLU A 110 18.91 12.43 15.35
N PHE A 111 18.67 13.65 14.88
CA PHE A 111 18.89 14.04 13.49
C PHE A 111 19.49 15.44 13.41
N LYS A 112 20.06 15.79 12.25
CA LYS A 112 20.74 17.08 12.07
C LYS A 112 20.05 17.90 10.99
N LEU A 113 19.87 19.19 11.25
CA LEU A 113 19.41 20.16 10.27
C LEU A 113 20.44 21.26 10.04
N SER A 114 20.68 21.57 8.78
CA SER A 114 21.51 22.69 8.36
C SER A 114 20.73 24.01 8.40
N ALA A 115 21.47 25.12 8.39
CA ALA A 115 20.85 26.45 8.27
C ALA A 115 20.15 26.66 6.90
N LYS A 116 20.45 25.82 5.89
CA LYS A 116 19.81 25.90 4.57
C LYS A 116 18.42 25.29 4.61
N GLU A 117 18.25 24.18 5.32
CA GLU A 117 16.97 23.47 5.46
C GLU A 117 15.97 24.28 6.29
N LEU A 118 16.47 25.03 7.29
CA LEU A 118 15.66 25.91 8.14
C LEU A 118 15.30 27.27 7.50
N LYS A 119 15.53 27.47 6.21
CA LYS A 119 15.20 28.77 5.55
C LYS A 119 13.70 28.94 5.29
N GLY A 120 12.98 27.84 5.09
CA GLY A 120 11.54 27.79 4.88
C GLY A 120 10.89 27.04 6.02
N ARG A 121 10.14 25.99 5.68
CA ARG A 121 9.56 25.06 6.64
C ARG A 121 10.23 23.70 6.57
N VAL A 122 10.14 22.94 7.65
CA VAL A 122 10.56 21.53 7.69
C VAL A 122 9.35 20.70 8.06
N LEU A 123 8.90 19.87 7.13
CA LEU A 123 7.81 18.93 7.35
C LEU A 123 8.40 17.61 7.81
N LEU A 124 7.85 17.06 8.89
CA LEU A 124 8.04 15.67 9.28
C LEU A 124 6.88 14.86 8.74
N HIS A 125 7.18 13.72 8.14
CA HIS A 125 6.20 12.77 7.63
C HIS A 125 6.38 11.41 8.30
N ALA A 126 5.25 10.76 8.59
CA ALA A 126 5.19 9.37 8.99
C ALA A 126 4.30 8.62 8.00
N GLY A 127 4.82 7.51 7.45
CA GLY A 127 4.06 6.69 6.50
C GLY A 127 2.89 5.96 7.15
N ALA A 128 3.13 5.43 8.36
CA ALA A 128 2.14 4.84 9.26
C ALA A 128 2.83 4.48 10.59
N ILE A 129 2.10 4.65 11.70
CA ILE A 129 2.52 4.23 13.04
C ILE A 129 1.31 3.58 13.70
N ASP A 130 1.39 2.29 14.05
CA ASP A 130 0.28 1.57 14.68
C ASP A 130 0.36 1.71 16.22
N GLN A 131 -0.56 2.34 16.95
CA GLN A 131 -1.86 2.83 16.48
C GLN A 131 -2.22 4.24 16.90
N GLU A 132 -1.86 4.65 18.12
CA GLU A 132 -2.00 6.02 18.59
C GLU A 132 -0.60 6.57 18.86
N ALA A 133 -0.21 7.60 18.12
CA ALA A 133 1.16 8.12 18.10
C ALA A 133 1.21 9.60 18.43
N THR A 134 2.08 9.98 19.36
CA THR A 134 2.40 11.38 19.67
C THR A 134 3.87 11.64 19.40
N ILE A 135 4.18 12.67 18.60
CA ILE A 135 5.54 13.00 18.18
C ILE A 135 6.01 14.29 18.85
N PHE A 136 7.23 14.25 19.37
CA PHE A 136 7.92 15.38 19.98
C PHE A 136 9.24 15.68 19.26
N ILE A 137 9.51 16.95 19.03
CA ILE A 137 10.80 17.46 18.57
C ILE A 137 11.37 18.38 19.65
N ASN A 138 12.56 18.06 20.16
CA ASN A 138 13.19 18.78 21.26
C ASN A 138 12.20 19.05 22.43
N ASP A 139 11.50 17.99 22.87
CA ASP A 139 10.49 17.99 23.95
C ASP A 139 9.22 18.81 23.69
N LYS A 140 9.06 19.40 22.50
CA LYS A 140 7.82 20.04 22.07
C LYS A 140 6.98 19.07 21.25
N GLU A 141 5.73 18.87 21.67
CA GLU A 141 4.75 18.10 20.89
C GLU A 141 4.49 18.80 19.54
N VAL A 142 4.56 18.04 18.45
CA VAL A 142 4.36 18.55 17.08
C VAL A 142 3.23 17.84 16.34
N ALA A 143 2.84 16.64 16.77
CA ALA A 143 1.74 15.90 16.17
C ALA A 143 1.16 14.86 17.13
N HIS A 144 -0.11 14.57 16.91
CA HIS A 144 -0.84 13.44 17.48
C HIS A 144 -1.69 12.83 16.36
N HIS A 145 -1.62 11.52 16.17
CA HIS A 145 -2.38 10.78 15.16
C HIS A 145 -2.94 9.49 15.75
N VAL A 146 -4.14 9.13 15.31
CA VAL A 146 -4.89 7.95 15.73
C VAL A 146 -5.30 7.20 14.48
N GLY A 147 -4.83 5.96 14.33
CA GLY A 147 -5.03 5.14 13.14
C GLY A 147 -3.71 4.49 12.71
N GLY A 148 -3.77 3.23 12.29
CA GLY A 148 -2.56 2.41 12.09
C GLY A 148 -2.04 2.33 10.65
N TYR A 149 -2.76 2.87 9.67
CA TYR A 149 -2.60 2.46 8.26
C TYR A 149 -2.37 3.61 7.28
N THR A 150 -2.46 4.85 7.75
CA THR A 150 -2.44 6.06 6.94
C THR A 150 -1.27 6.95 7.30
N SER A 151 -0.84 7.73 6.32
CA SER A 151 0.23 8.68 6.49
C SER A 151 -0.26 9.99 7.10
N PHE A 152 0.61 10.64 7.86
CA PHE A 152 0.35 11.98 8.41
C PHE A 152 1.63 12.80 8.43
N SER A 153 1.49 14.11 8.60
CA SER A 153 2.63 15.04 8.61
C SER A 153 2.47 16.18 9.61
N ALA A 154 3.59 16.81 9.94
CA ALA A 154 3.66 17.91 10.89
C ALA A 154 4.69 18.95 10.46
N ASP A 155 4.36 20.23 10.55
CA ASP A 155 5.34 21.31 10.44
C ASP A 155 6.15 21.40 11.75
N ILE A 156 7.42 21.00 11.70
CA ILE A 156 8.30 20.99 12.88
C ILE A 156 9.17 22.25 12.99
N THR A 157 8.97 23.25 12.13
CA THR A 157 9.86 24.41 11.97
C THR A 157 10.12 25.14 13.28
N ASP A 158 9.07 25.37 14.08
CA ASP A 158 9.18 26.10 15.35
C ASP A 158 9.76 25.25 16.50
N ALA A 159 9.76 23.93 16.36
CA ALA A 159 10.31 23.01 17.36
C ALA A 159 11.78 22.66 17.04
N ALA A 160 12.15 22.72 15.77
CA ALA A 160 13.46 22.36 15.26
C ALA A 160 14.49 23.50 15.41
N LYS A 161 15.76 23.12 15.50
CA LYS A 161 16.90 24.05 15.59
C LYS A 161 18.03 23.62 14.65
N LYS A 162 18.93 24.55 14.36
CA LYS A 162 20.15 24.25 13.59
C LYS A 162 21.04 23.28 14.38
N GLY A 163 21.61 22.30 13.70
CA GLY A 163 22.45 21.27 14.29
C GLY A 163 21.61 20.07 14.74
N THR A 164 21.99 19.46 15.87
CA THR A 164 21.32 18.27 16.40
C THR A 164 19.96 18.60 16.99
N ASN A 165 18.97 17.78 16.63
CA ASN A 165 17.62 17.74 17.16
C ASN A 165 17.32 16.32 17.65
N THR A 166 16.43 16.21 18.62
CA THR A 166 15.92 14.92 19.09
C THR A 166 14.48 14.76 18.64
N ILE A 167 14.16 13.61 18.05
CA ILE A 167 12.80 13.13 17.83
C ILE A 167 12.47 12.07 18.86
N ARG A 168 11.28 12.17 19.46
CA ARG A 168 10.70 11.16 20.34
C ARG A 168 9.29 10.85 19.86
N VAL A 169 8.99 9.56 19.70
CA VAL A 169 7.66 9.08 19.31
C VAL A 169 7.15 8.22 20.44
N GLU A 170 6.00 8.57 21.00
CA GLU A 170 5.29 7.75 21.98
C GLU A 170 4.13 7.05 21.27
N VAL A 171 4.03 5.74 21.46
CA VAL A 171 3.01 4.91 20.82
C VAL A 171 2.26 4.11 21.87
N ILE A 172 0.93 4.07 21.74
CA ILE A 172 0.05 3.14 22.44
C ILE A 172 -0.66 2.31 21.36
N ASP A 173 -0.63 0.99 21.53
CA ASP A 173 -1.35 0.07 20.68
C ASP A 173 -2.00 -1.00 21.56
N ASN A 174 -3.34 -1.01 21.55
CA ASN A 174 -4.12 -1.99 22.30
C ASN A 174 -4.43 -3.23 21.47
N SER A 175 -3.95 -3.31 20.22
CA SER A 175 -4.13 -4.40 19.26
C SER A 175 -5.57 -4.91 19.28
N ASP A 176 -5.78 -6.20 19.56
CA ASP A 176 -7.11 -6.80 19.63
C ASP A 176 -7.94 -6.48 20.89
N ASP A 177 -7.54 -5.51 21.72
CA ASP A 177 -8.25 -5.04 22.92
C ASP A 177 -8.84 -3.62 22.71
N GLY A 178 -9.77 -3.50 21.77
CA GLY A 178 -10.39 -2.21 21.43
C GLY A 178 -11.28 -2.28 20.19
N PHE A 179 -11.71 -1.10 19.73
CA PHE A 179 -12.52 -0.98 18.51
C PHE A 179 -11.73 -0.56 17.28
N MET A 180 -10.46 -0.19 17.46
CA MET A 180 -9.60 0.32 16.41
C MET A 180 -9.41 -0.70 15.28
N ALA A 181 -9.11 -0.20 14.08
CA ALA A 181 -8.85 -1.04 12.94
C ALA A 181 -7.57 -1.87 13.14
N THR A 182 -7.65 -3.19 13.06
CA THR A 182 -6.51 -4.10 13.24
C THR A 182 -6.32 -5.05 12.08
N GLY A 183 -7.22 -5.05 11.09
CA GLY A 183 -7.20 -6.02 10.00
C GLY A 183 -7.21 -7.44 10.59
N LYS A 184 -6.18 -8.23 10.29
CA LYS A 184 -5.99 -9.60 10.81
C LYS A 184 -5.03 -9.73 12.00
N GLN A 185 -4.57 -8.63 12.57
CA GLN A 185 -3.63 -8.63 13.69
C GLN A 185 -4.27 -9.14 15.00
N VAL A 186 -3.58 -10.05 15.70
CA VAL A 186 -3.91 -10.48 17.07
C VAL A 186 -2.65 -10.78 17.87
N ARG A 187 -2.67 -10.53 19.18
CA ARG A 187 -1.54 -10.89 20.07
C ARG A 187 -1.32 -12.40 20.23
N ARG A 188 -2.31 -13.22 19.86
CA ARG A 188 -2.26 -14.69 19.95
C ARG A 188 -2.66 -15.31 18.61
N PRO A 189 -1.72 -15.41 17.65
CA PRO A 189 -2.01 -15.87 16.30
C PRO A 189 -2.62 -17.27 16.25
N ARG A 190 -3.64 -17.43 15.41
CA ARG A 190 -4.37 -18.70 15.20
C ARG A 190 -5.23 -18.63 13.95
N GLY A 191 -5.25 -19.72 13.17
CA GLY A 191 -6.11 -19.82 11.99
C GLY A 191 -5.79 -18.70 11.00
N ILE A 192 -6.79 -17.87 10.70
CA ILE A 192 -6.71 -16.72 9.79
C ILE A 192 -6.26 -15.39 10.45
N TRP A 193 -5.85 -15.43 11.72
CA TRP A 193 -5.42 -14.26 12.48
C TRP A 193 -3.93 -14.36 12.78
N TYR A 194 -3.18 -13.32 12.44
CA TYR A 194 -1.71 -13.33 12.40
C TYR A 194 -1.10 -12.44 13.48
N THR A 195 0.23 -12.49 13.59
CA THR A 195 1.03 -11.71 14.54
C THR A 195 0.68 -10.21 14.45
N SER A 196 0.53 -9.58 15.63
CA SER A 196 0.30 -8.13 15.76
C SER A 196 1.47 -7.31 15.26
N VAL A 197 1.22 -6.06 14.89
CA VAL A 197 2.17 -5.10 14.36
C VAL A 197 1.97 -3.80 15.10
N SER A 198 2.90 -3.44 15.97
CA SER A 198 2.83 -2.22 16.76
C SER A 198 4.03 -1.29 16.51
N GLY A 199 3.77 0.01 16.58
CA GLY A 199 4.77 1.05 16.41
C GLY A 199 5.00 1.46 14.96
N ILE A 200 6.20 1.95 14.69
CA ILE A 200 6.55 2.52 13.38
C ILE A 200 6.77 1.37 12.39
N TRP A 201 5.85 1.20 11.45
CA TRP A 201 5.92 0.12 10.46
C TRP A 201 6.06 0.62 9.00
N GLN A 202 6.02 1.94 8.78
CA GLN A 202 6.43 2.57 7.52
C GLN A 202 7.43 3.72 7.74
N THR A 203 8.07 4.16 6.66
CA THR A 203 9.16 5.14 6.66
C THR A 203 8.79 6.44 7.40
N ILE A 204 9.75 6.99 8.14
CA ILE A 204 9.69 8.34 8.72
C ILE A 204 10.70 9.21 7.97
N TRP A 205 10.32 10.41 7.54
CA TRP A 205 11.23 11.28 6.77
C TRP A 205 10.95 12.77 6.96
N LEU A 206 11.92 13.59 6.55
CA LEU A 206 11.84 15.05 6.58
C LEU A 206 11.82 15.64 5.17
N GLU A 207 11.07 16.71 5.00
CA GLU A 207 11.03 17.53 3.77
C GLU A 207 11.24 19.01 4.10
N PRO A 208 12.42 19.57 3.76
CA PRO A 208 12.63 21.01 3.78
C PRO A 208 11.95 21.67 2.57
N VAL A 209 10.92 22.48 2.84
CA VAL A 209 10.11 23.16 1.83
C VAL A 209 10.21 24.69 1.97
N PRO A 210 9.93 25.47 0.91
CA PRO A 210 9.72 26.92 1.03
C PRO A 210 8.57 27.27 1.99
N LYS A 211 8.43 28.56 2.34
CA LYS A 211 7.35 29.03 3.23
C LYS A 211 5.96 28.77 2.65
N ASN A 212 5.80 29.05 1.36
CA ASN A 212 4.66 28.62 0.57
C ASN A 212 5.08 27.44 -0.30
N TYR A 213 4.32 26.37 -0.29
CA TYR A 213 4.64 25.10 -0.95
C TYR A 213 3.37 24.36 -1.38
N ILE A 214 3.53 23.38 -2.26
CA ILE A 214 2.46 22.50 -2.73
C ILE A 214 2.24 21.40 -1.68
N LYS A 215 1.07 21.40 -1.04
CA LYS A 215 0.69 20.44 0.02
C LYS A 215 0.19 19.14 -0.56
N ASP A 216 -0.70 19.22 -1.55
CA ASP A 216 -1.37 18.06 -2.14
C ASP A 216 -1.77 18.32 -3.60
N LEU A 217 -2.05 17.24 -4.33
CA LEU A 217 -2.61 17.26 -5.67
C LEU A 217 -3.86 16.37 -5.73
N THR A 218 -4.86 16.77 -6.51
CA THR A 218 -5.98 15.91 -6.91
C THR A 218 -6.05 15.84 -8.42
N LEU A 219 -5.96 14.61 -8.96
CA LEU A 219 -5.83 14.32 -10.38
C LEU A 219 -7.03 13.50 -10.86
N ILE A 220 -7.91 14.10 -11.67
CA ILE A 220 -9.16 13.46 -12.09
C ILE A 220 -9.17 13.33 -13.63
N PRO A 221 -8.88 12.12 -14.17
CA PRO A 221 -8.95 11.88 -15.60
C PRO A 221 -10.40 11.71 -16.07
N ASN A 222 -10.74 12.28 -17.22
CA ASN A 222 -12.00 12.06 -17.93
C ASN A 222 -11.72 11.66 -19.38
N ILE A 223 -11.82 10.37 -19.65
CA ILE A 223 -11.52 9.83 -20.99
C ILE A 223 -12.60 10.20 -22.03
N ASP A 224 -13.86 10.38 -21.60
CA ASP A 224 -14.97 10.68 -22.50
C ASP A 224 -14.92 12.13 -23.00
N ALA A 225 -14.48 13.06 -22.13
CA ALA A 225 -14.27 14.47 -22.47
C ALA A 225 -12.86 14.76 -23.00
N SER A 226 -11.98 13.76 -22.98
CA SER A 226 -10.56 13.90 -23.30
C SER A 226 -9.76 14.89 -22.41
N THR A 227 -10.09 14.99 -21.12
CA THR A 227 -9.50 15.99 -20.21
C THR A 227 -8.94 15.40 -18.92
N LEU A 228 -8.03 16.14 -18.29
CA LEU A 228 -7.50 15.89 -16.95
C LEU A 228 -7.75 17.12 -16.09
N ILE A 229 -8.41 16.97 -14.95
CA ILE A 229 -8.45 18.03 -13.94
C ILE A 229 -7.27 17.86 -13.00
N VAL A 230 -6.54 18.95 -12.78
CA VAL A 230 -5.46 19.07 -11.80
C VAL A 230 -5.84 20.16 -10.80
N ALA A 231 -6.06 19.75 -9.55
CA ALA A 231 -6.21 20.67 -8.43
C ALA A 231 -4.98 20.56 -7.53
N ALA A 232 -4.48 21.70 -7.03
CA ALA A 232 -3.33 21.75 -6.15
C ALA A 232 -3.72 22.50 -4.86
N GLU A 233 -3.42 21.91 -3.72
CA GLU A 233 -3.56 22.59 -2.43
C GLU A 233 -2.24 23.23 -2.05
N LEU A 234 -2.26 24.51 -1.69
CA LEU A 234 -1.06 25.28 -1.33
C LEU A 234 -1.09 25.71 0.13
N GLU A 235 0.07 25.91 0.72
CA GLU A 235 0.18 26.51 2.07
C GLU A 235 -0.33 27.95 2.08
N GLU A 236 0.04 28.72 1.06
CA GLU A 236 -0.48 30.06 0.80
C GLU A 236 -0.98 30.12 -0.65
N ASN A 237 -2.19 30.59 -0.89
CA ASN A 237 -2.77 30.71 -2.24
C ASN A 237 -2.20 31.94 -2.99
N GLU A 238 -0.87 32.07 -3.02
CA GLU A 238 -0.14 33.20 -3.59
C GLU A 238 0.90 32.76 -4.62
N GLY A 239 0.87 33.38 -5.81
CA GLY A 239 1.80 33.11 -6.91
C GLY A 239 1.08 32.56 -8.13
N GLU A 240 1.79 31.73 -8.90
CA GLU A 240 1.29 31.08 -10.10
C GLU A 240 1.74 29.61 -10.10
N LEU A 241 0.87 28.70 -10.54
CA LEU A 241 1.21 27.31 -10.80
C LEU A 241 1.50 27.14 -12.28
N PHE A 242 2.65 26.54 -12.60
CA PHE A 242 2.98 26.06 -13.93
C PHE A 242 2.94 24.53 -13.93
N ILE A 243 2.09 23.97 -14.77
CA ILE A 243 1.80 22.55 -14.83
C ILE A 243 2.13 22.03 -16.23
N GLU A 244 2.89 20.95 -16.30
CA GLU A 244 3.20 20.24 -17.54
C GLU A 244 2.78 18.77 -17.43
N LEU A 245 2.02 18.30 -18.41
CA LEU A 245 1.71 16.90 -18.61
C LEU A 245 2.59 16.35 -19.74
N LEU A 246 3.26 15.22 -19.49
CA LEU A 246 4.20 14.62 -20.43
C LEU A 246 3.81 13.19 -20.77
N ALA A 247 3.91 12.85 -22.06
CA ALA A 247 3.83 11.50 -22.59
C ALA A 247 5.20 11.11 -23.15
N ASP A 248 5.79 10.02 -22.67
CA ASP A 248 7.13 9.56 -23.08
C ASP A 248 8.20 10.68 -23.05
N GLY A 249 8.18 11.50 -21.99
CA GLY A 249 9.10 12.62 -21.81
C GLY A 249 8.87 13.83 -22.72
N LYS A 250 7.79 13.86 -23.51
CA LYS A 250 7.39 15.01 -24.33
C LYS A 250 6.19 15.71 -23.71
N VAL A 251 6.26 17.04 -23.60
CA VAL A 251 5.12 17.85 -23.15
C VAL A 251 3.97 17.72 -24.16
N VAL A 252 2.84 17.20 -23.69
CA VAL A 252 1.60 17.07 -24.48
C VAL A 252 0.56 18.12 -24.11
N SER A 253 0.65 18.67 -22.89
CA SER A 253 -0.21 19.77 -22.43
C SER A 253 0.53 20.57 -21.36
N SER A 254 0.31 21.88 -21.33
CA SER A 254 0.92 22.76 -20.32
C SER A 254 0.04 23.96 -20.06
N VAL A 255 -0.02 24.41 -18.80
CA VAL A 255 -0.83 25.56 -18.41
C VAL A 255 -0.13 26.35 -17.30
N THR A 256 -0.37 27.67 -17.28
CA THR A 256 -0.04 28.53 -16.14
C THR A 256 -1.33 29.11 -15.60
N ILE A 257 -1.58 28.93 -14.31
CA ILE A 257 -2.76 29.48 -13.62
C ILE A 257 -2.34 30.29 -12.39
N PRO A 258 -3.14 31.28 -11.97
CA PRO A 258 -3.00 31.88 -10.65
C PRO A 258 -3.09 30.82 -9.53
N ALA A 259 -2.34 31.01 -8.45
CA ALA A 259 -2.31 30.09 -7.30
C ALA A 259 -3.60 30.11 -6.46
N ASP A 260 -4.51 31.07 -6.68
CA ASP A 260 -5.82 31.15 -6.04
C ASP A 260 -6.94 30.45 -6.83
N ASP A 261 -6.61 29.88 -7.99
CA ASP A 261 -7.52 29.02 -8.75
C ASP A 261 -7.50 27.58 -8.19
N PRO A 262 -8.65 27.05 -7.71
CA PRO A 262 -8.67 25.76 -7.05
C PRO A 262 -8.42 24.56 -7.98
N ALA A 263 -8.66 24.68 -9.29
CA ALA A 263 -8.50 23.55 -10.21
C ALA A 263 -8.43 23.99 -11.68
N ILE A 264 -7.56 23.36 -12.46
CA ILE A 264 -7.46 23.56 -13.91
C ILE A 264 -7.83 22.29 -14.68
N MET A 265 -8.57 22.47 -15.76
CA MET A 265 -8.82 21.43 -16.75
C MET A 265 -7.81 21.54 -17.88
N MET A 266 -7.09 20.45 -18.14
CA MET A 266 -6.11 20.32 -19.21
C MET A 266 -6.67 19.38 -20.27
N ASP A 267 -6.61 19.80 -21.53
CA ASP A 267 -6.92 18.92 -22.66
C ASP A 267 -5.80 17.87 -22.82
N VAL A 268 -6.20 16.62 -23.08
CA VAL A 268 -5.30 15.50 -23.36
C VAL A 268 -5.70 14.91 -24.71
N GLU A 269 -5.27 15.54 -25.80
CA GLU A 269 -5.55 15.06 -27.15
C GLU A 269 -4.84 13.73 -27.43
N ASN A 270 -5.47 12.86 -28.23
CA ASN A 270 -4.92 11.55 -28.63
C ASN A 270 -4.49 10.68 -27.44
N GLN A 271 -5.38 10.51 -26.47
CA GLN A 271 -5.11 9.79 -25.23
C GLN A 271 -4.57 8.38 -25.46
N HIS A 272 -3.43 8.10 -24.85
CA HIS A 272 -2.99 6.76 -24.51
C HIS A 272 -3.65 6.36 -23.18
N LEU A 273 -4.55 5.39 -23.24
CA LEU A 273 -5.31 4.92 -22.07
C LEU A 273 -4.53 3.87 -21.29
N TRP A 274 -4.61 3.94 -19.97
CA TRP A 274 -4.02 2.93 -19.10
C TRP A 274 -4.92 1.70 -19.02
N THR A 275 -4.28 0.53 -19.14
CA THR A 275 -4.90 -0.78 -18.94
C THR A 275 -3.90 -1.74 -18.29
N PRO A 276 -4.34 -2.91 -17.77
CA PRO A 276 -3.41 -3.92 -17.31
C PRO A 276 -2.39 -4.38 -18.37
N ASP A 277 -2.77 -4.44 -19.65
CA ASP A 277 -1.88 -4.89 -20.73
C ASP A 277 -0.99 -3.75 -21.28
N ASP A 278 -1.39 -2.50 -21.04
CA ASP A 278 -0.70 -1.30 -21.49
C ASP A 278 -0.79 -0.20 -20.40
N PRO A 279 0.04 -0.30 -19.34
CA PRO A 279 -0.05 0.55 -18.16
C PRO A 279 0.61 1.91 -18.37
N PHE A 280 0.16 2.65 -19.38
CA PHE A 280 0.72 3.94 -19.74
C PHE A 280 0.44 5.00 -18.66
N LEU A 281 1.50 5.66 -18.18
CA LEU A 281 1.42 6.75 -17.22
C LEU A 281 2.00 8.03 -17.84
N TYR A 282 1.28 9.13 -17.66
CA TYR A 282 1.78 10.47 -17.98
C TYR A 282 2.54 11.01 -16.79
N ASP A 283 3.72 11.59 -17.04
CA ASP A 283 4.43 12.34 -16.00
C ASP A 283 3.77 13.72 -15.84
N LEU A 284 3.67 14.20 -14.61
CA LEU A 284 3.13 15.50 -14.27
C LEU A 284 4.18 16.31 -13.51
N ASN A 285 4.56 17.47 -14.03
CA ASN A 285 5.42 18.42 -13.33
C ASN A 285 4.57 19.60 -12.85
N VAL A 286 4.63 19.92 -11.56
CA VAL A 286 3.95 21.09 -10.99
C VAL A 286 4.97 22.00 -10.31
N GLU A 287 5.04 23.24 -10.76
CA GLU A 287 5.92 24.27 -10.24
C GLU A 287 5.11 25.42 -9.64
N LEU A 288 5.36 25.74 -8.37
CA LEU A 288 4.86 26.96 -7.75
C LEU A 288 5.87 28.09 -7.97
N ARG A 289 5.41 29.17 -8.58
CA ARG A 289 6.22 30.34 -8.94
C ARG A 289 5.75 31.57 -8.18
N GLN A 290 6.70 32.33 -7.65
CA GLN A 290 6.45 33.65 -7.07
C GLN A 290 7.47 34.65 -7.62
N ASN A 291 6.99 35.82 -8.06
CA ASN A 291 7.82 36.87 -8.67
C ASN A 291 8.67 36.33 -9.85
N GLY A 292 8.07 35.48 -10.69
CA GLY A 292 8.73 34.89 -11.87
C GLY A 292 9.80 33.83 -11.56
N LYS A 293 9.88 33.32 -10.33
CA LYS A 293 10.83 32.28 -9.93
C LYS A 293 10.10 31.07 -9.36
N THR A 294 10.49 29.88 -9.79
CA THR A 294 10.06 28.62 -9.15
C THR A 294 10.60 28.58 -7.72
N ILE A 295 9.69 28.59 -6.75
CA ILE A 295 10.02 28.46 -5.33
C ILE A 295 9.85 27.03 -4.85
N ASP A 296 8.92 26.30 -5.46
CA ASP A 296 8.62 24.91 -5.14
C ASP A 296 8.34 24.08 -6.39
N LYS A 297 8.66 22.78 -6.33
CA LYS A 297 8.45 21.85 -7.43
C LYS A 297 8.15 20.45 -6.91
N VAL A 298 7.10 19.85 -7.45
CA VAL A 298 6.79 18.43 -7.28
C VAL A 298 6.71 17.75 -8.64
N ARG A 299 7.14 16.49 -8.70
CA ARG A 299 6.87 15.59 -9.82
C ARG A 299 5.86 14.54 -9.37
N SER A 300 4.92 14.24 -10.23
CA SER A 300 3.83 13.30 -10.00
C SER A 300 3.60 12.50 -11.30
N TYR A 301 2.59 11.64 -11.31
CA TYR A 301 2.14 10.94 -12.50
C TYR A 301 0.63 10.71 -12.44
N THR A 302 0.03 10.51 -13.60
CA THR A 302 -1.39 10.17 -13.71
C THR A 302 -1.63 9.23 -14.88
N ALA A 303 -2.87 8.77 -15.04
CA ALA A 303 -3.26 7.91 -16.13
C ALA A 303 -4.65 8.27 -16.66
N MET A 304 -4.81 8.25 -17.98
CA MET A 304 -6.13 8.36 -18.59
C MET A 304 -6.81 6.99 -18.52
N ARG A 305 -7.72 6.81 -17.55
CA ARG A 305 -8.54 5.60 -17.43
C ARG A 305 -9.88 5.90 -16.75
N LYS A 306 -10.87 5.05 -17.00
CA LYS A 306 -12.20 5.11 -16.36
C LYS A 306 -12.64 3.72 -15.92
N ILE A 307 -13.05 3.57 -14.66
CA ILE A 307 -13.79 2.39 -14.21
C ILE A 307 -15.27 2.75 -14.17
N SER A 308 -16.12 1.85 -14.65
CA SER A 308 -17.57 2.03 -14.69
C SER A 308 -18.28 0.69 -14.65
N LYS A 309 -19.61 0.70 -14.83
CA LYS A 309 -20.42 -0.50 -14.98
C LYS A 309 -21.52 -0.27 -16.02
N ALA A 310 -21.82 -1.27 -16.83
CA ALA A 310 -22.88 -1.24 -17.82
C ALA A 310 -23.40 -2.65 -18.10
N ALA A 311 -24.62 -2.76 -18.63
CA ALA A 311 -25.16 -4.06 -19.04
C ALA A 311 -24.51 -4.51 -20.35
N ASP A 312 -24.09 -5.77 -20.41
CA ASP A 312 -23.64 -6.42 -21.65
C ASP A 312 -24.82 -6.72 -22.59
N GLU A 313 -24.53 -7.33 -23.75
CA GLU A 313 -25.54 -7.71 -24.74
C GLU A 313 -26.60 -8.71 -24.22
N ASN A 314 -26.29 -9.44 -23.15
CA ASN A 314 -27.18 -10.40 -22.49
C ASN A 314 -27.93 -9.77 -21.30
N GLY A 315 -27.75 -8.48 -21.04
CA GLY A 315 -28.37 -7.75 -19.94
C GLY A 315 -27.71 -7.98 -18.58
N ILE A 316 -26.52 -8.59 -18.53
CA ILE A 316 -25.78 -8.79 -17.29
C ILE A 316 -25.00 -7.51 -16.99
N LEU A 317 -25.13 -6.96 -15.79
CA LEU A 317 -24.36 -5.78 -15.39
C LEU A 317 -22.89 -6.18 -15.16
N ARG A 318 -21.99 -5.65 -16.00
CA ARG A 318 -20.54 -5.90 -15.97
C ARG A 318 -19.79 -4.70 -15.41
N ALA A 319 -18.67 -4.98 -14.74
CA ALA A 319 -17.65 -3.96 -14.53
C ALA A 319 -16.98 -3.63 -15.88
N GLN A 320 -16.62 -2.37 -16.07
CA GLN A 320 -15.99 -1.89 -17.30
C GLN A 320 -14.74 -1.07 -17.02
N LEU A 321 -13.66 -1.34 -17.75
CA LEU A 321 -12.49 -0.49 -17.84
C LEU A 321 -12.48 0.21 -19.21
N ASN A 322 -12.38 1.53 -19.21
CA ASN A 322 -12.36 2.37 -20.41
C ASN A 322 -13.57 2.10 -21.33
N ASN A 323 -14.76 1.99 -20.74
CA ASN A 323 -16.03 1.69 -21.41
C ASN A 323 -16.09 0.30 -22.10
N LYS A 324 -15.22 -0.65 -21.70
CA LYS A 324 -15.23 -2.04 -22.17
C LYS A 324 -15.35 -2.99 -20.99
N ASP A 325 -16.10 -4.08 -21.18
CA ASP A 325 -16.26 -5.11 -20.15
C ASP A 325 -14.90 -5.68 -19.74
N ILE A 326 -14.74 -5.96 -18.45
CA ILE A 326 -13.50 -6.51 -17.92
C ILE A 326 -13.80 -7.61 -16.91
N PHE A 327 -13.10 -8.73 -17.05
CA PHE A 327 -13.06 -9.75 -16.01
C PHE A 327 -11.84 -9.53 -15.12
N MET A 328 -12.08 -9.18 -13.86
CA MET A 328 -11.01 -8.95 -12.88
C MET A 328 -10.65 -10.27 -12.20
N MET A 329 -9.48 -10.82 -12.51
CA MET A 329 -8.95 -12.04 -11.92
C MET A 329 -7.69 -11.72 -11.14
N GLY A 330 -7.71 -11.99 -9.84
CA GLY A 330 -6.62 -11.63 -8.93
C GLY A 330 -6.44 -12.60 -7.76
N PRO A 331 -5.32 -12.54 -7.04
CA PRO A 331 -5.21 -13.17 -5.75
C PRO A 331 -5.70 -12.24 -4.62
N LEU A 332 -6.08 -12.86 -3.50
CA LEU A 332 -6.20 -12.18 -2.22
C LEU A 332 -4.78 -11.98 -1.66
N ASP A 333 -4.39 -10.72 -1.43
CA ASP A 333 -3.08 -10.37 -0.92
C ASP A 333 -3.18 -9.86 0.52
N GLN A 334 -2.70 -10.69 1.47
CA GLN A 334 -2.64 -10.34 2.89
C GLN A 334 -1.59 -9.26 3.16
N GLY A 335 -0.48 -9.24 2.41
CA GLY A 335 0.64 -8.32 2.67
C GLY A 335 1.44 -8.61 3.94
N TRP A 336 1.53 -9.87 4.38
CA TRP A 336 2.40 -10.28 5.50
C TRP A 336 3.74 -10.82 5.00
N TRP A 337 4.80 -10.54 5.76
CA TRP A 337 6.18 -10.97 5.55
C TRP A 337 6.66 -11.76 6.77
N PRO A 338 7.35 -12.90 6.60
CA PRO A 338 7.77 -13.72 7.73
C PRO A 338 8.80 -13.02 8.62
N ASP A 339 9.56 -12.10 8.05
CA ASP A 339 10.67 -11.39 8.70
C ASP A 339 10.28 -9.95 9.10
N GLY A 340 9.46 -9.26 8.31
CA GLY A 340 9.04 -7.87 8.55
C GLY A 340 7.56 -7.64 8.92
N LEU A 341 6.73 -8.69 8.99
CA LEU A 341 5.28 -8.63 9.20
C LEU A 341 4.57 -7.71 8.18
N TYR A 342 4.17 -6.50 8.55
CA TYR A 342 3.57 -5.56 7.59
C TYR A 342 4.55 -4.89 6.65
N THR A 343 5.82 -4.86 7.03
CA THR A 343 6.85 -4.13 6.30
C THR A 343 7.63 -5.13 5.46
N ALA A 344 7.60 -4.99 4.13
CA ALA A 344 8.50 -5.76 3.28
C ALA A 344 9.97 -5.49 3.69
N PRO A 345 10.92 -6.40 3.48
CA PRO A 345 12.32 -6.13 3.84
C PRO A 345 12.91 -4.92 3.10
N ASN A 346 12.52 -4.71 1.84
CA ASN A 346 12.92 -3.56 1.04
C ASN A 346 11.96 -3.35 -0.14
N ASP A 347 12.23 -2.31 -0.93
CA ASP A 347 11.40 -1.94 -2.07
C ASP A 347 11.38 -2.98 -3.21
N GLU A 348 12.47 -3.72 -3.41
CA GLU A 348 12.54 -4.79 -4.40
C GLU A 348 11.64 -5.98 -4.03
N ALA A 349 11.59 -6.33 -2.74
CA ALA A 349 10.70 -7.36 -2.21
C ALA A 349 9.23 -6.96 -2.42
N LEU A 350 8.88 -5.71 -2.12
CA LEU A 350 7.55 -5.17 -2.34
C LEU A 350 7.13 -5.22 -3.82
N LYS A 351 8.06 -4.86 -4.74
CA LYS A 351 7.84 -5.00 -6.19
C LYS A 351 7.69 -6.46 -6.63
N PHE A 352 8.43 -7.39 -6.01
CA PHE A 352 8.44 -8.80 -6.38
C PHE A 352 7.04 -9.42 -6.33
N ASP A 353 6.30 -9.24 -5.23
CA ASP A 353 4.96 -9.83 -5.09
C ASP A 353 4.01 -9.34 -6.20
N ILE A 354 4.08 -8.06 -6.57
CA ILE A 354 3.25 -7.46 -7.64
C ILE A 354 3.67 -8.00 -9.01
N GLN A 355 4.98 -8.02 -9.30
CA GLN A 355 5.50 -8.54 -10.56
C GLN A 355 5.16 -10.02 -10.75
N ARG A 356 5.34 -10.85 -9.71
CA ARG A 356 5.02 -12.28 -9.79
C ARG A 356 3.53 -12.54 -9.94
N THR A 357 2.69 -11.71 -9.34
CA THR A 357 1.25 -11.76 -9.59
C THR A 357 0.95 -11.48 -11.07
N LYS A 358 1.58 -10.47 -11.67
CA LYS A 358 1.46 -10.19 -13.11
C LYS A 358 1.98 -11.34 -13.98
N ASP A 359 3.13 -11.90 -13.65
CA ASP A 359 3.76 -13.01 -14.39
C ASP A 359 2.87 -14.26 -14.41
N LEU A 360 2.16 -14.52 -13.30
CA LEU A 360 1.17 -15.59 -13.16
C LEU A 360 -0.15 -15.30 -13.90
N GLY A 361 -0.21 -14.23 -14.70
CA GLY A 361 -1.31 -13.95 -15.63
C GLY A 361 -2.53 -13.27 -15.00
N PHE A 362 -2.45 -12.85 -13.75
CA PHE A 362 -3.49 -12.05 -13.10
C PHE A 362 -3.49 -10.60 -13.63
N ASN A 363 -4.64 -9.94 -13.57
CA ASN A 363 -4.78 -8.51 -13.88
C ASN A 363 -5.26 -7.67 -12.68
N THR A 364 -5.59 -8.32 -11.57
CA THR A 364 -6.11 -7.67 -10.35
C THR A 364 -5.36 -8.18 -9.11
N ILE A 365 -5.31 -7.38 -8.06
CA ILE A 365 -4.97 -7.76 -6.69
C ILE A 365 -6.05 -7.21 -5.77
N ARG A 366 -6.55 -8.01 -4.83
CA ARG A 366 -7.35 -7.50 -3.71
C ARG A 366 -6.47 -7.39 -2.48
N LYS A 367 -6.17 -6.16 -2.07
CA LYS A 367 -5.40 -5.88 -0.86
C LYS A 367 -6.34 -6.03 0.34
N HIS A 368 -6.16 -7.14 1.06
CA HIS A 368 -7.14 -7.59 2.04
C HIS A 368 -6.90 -6.97 3.42
N VAL A 369 -7.89 -6.22 3.90
CA VAL A 369 -7.98 -5.57 5.22
C VAL A 369 -6.67 -4.94 5.74
N LYS A 370 -5.87 -4.37 4.83
CA LYS A 370 -4.59 -3.71 5.06
C LYS A 370 -4.46 -2.57 4.04
N VAL A 371 -3.67 -1.54 4.33
CA VAL A 371 -3.26 -0.51 3.38
C VAL A 371 -1.74 -0.61 3.25
N GLU A 372 -1.18 -0.62 2.04
CA GLU A 372 0.27 -0.70 1.84
C GLU A 372 0.93 0.69 1.81
N PRO A 373 2.27 0.80 1.86
CA PRO A 373 2.94 2.06 1.53
C PRO A 373 2.62 2.53 0.11
N ASP A 374 2.63 3.85 -0.14
CA ASP A 374 2.37 4.50 -1.45
C ASP A 374 3.16 3.84 -2.61
N ARG A 375 4.36 3.35 -2.30
CA ARG A 375 5.25 2.66 -3.23
C ARG A 375 4.67 1.36 -3.79
N TRP A 376 3.83 0.64 -3.03
CA TRP A 376 3.14 -0.56 -3.50
C TRP A 376 2.13 -0.23 -4.59
N TYR A 377 1.31 0.81 -4.37
CA TYR A 377 0.35 1.26 -5.38
C TYR A 377 1.05 1.83 -6.61
N TYR A 378 2.17 2.54 -6.43
CA TYR A 378 3.01 2.97 -7.55
C TYR A 378 3.49 1.81 -8.44
N TYR A 379 3.87 0.68 -7.84
CA TYR A 379 4.23 -0.50 -8.62
C TYR A 379 3.02 -1.14 -9.30
N CYS A 380 1.85 -1.19 -8.65
CA CYS A 380 0.62 -1.61 -9.30
C CYS A 380 0.27 -0.73 -10.51
N ASP A 381 0.43 0.59 -10.40
CA ASP A 381 0.23 1.55 -11.48
C ASP A 381 1.20 1.31 -12.64
N LYS A 382 2.50 1.14 -12.34
CA LYS A 382 3.56 0.94 -13.34
C LYS A 382 3.49 -0.42 -14.03
N LEU A 383 3.07 -1.47 -13.31
CA LEU A 383 3.04 -2.84 -13.82
C LEU A 383 1.69 -3.24 -14.43
N GLY A 384 0.66 -2.41 -14.27
CA GLY A 384 -0.66 -2.69 -14.83
C GLY A 384 -1.41 -3.76 -14.03
N MET A 385 -1.63 -3.48 -12.75
CA MET A 385 -2.47 -4.27 -11.85
C MET A 385 -3.65 -3.43 -11.38
N LEU A 386 -4.87 -3.95 -11.50
CA LEU A 386 -6.05 -3.37 -10.87
C LEU A 386 -6.05 -3.70 -9.39
N VAL A 387 -6.49 -2.79 -8.54
CA VAL A 387 -6.48 -2.96 -7.09
C VAL A 387 -7.89 -2.78 -6.54
N TRP A 388 -8.30 -3.76 -5.74
CA TRP A 388 -9.41 -3.61 -4.80
C TRP A 388 -8.80 -3.31 -3.44
N GLN A 389 -9.18 -2.17 -2.87
CA GLN A 389 -8.65 -1.72 -1.59
C GLN A 389 -9.70 -1.94 -0.51
N ASP A 390 -9.38 -2.82 0.44
CA ASP A 390 -10.21 -3.06 1.61
C ASP A 390 -9.91 -2.06 2.73
N MET A 391 -10.94 -1.71 3.49
CA MET A 391 -10.78 -1.06 4.79
C MET A 391 -10.23 -2.09 5.80
N PRO A 392 -9.14 -1.79 6.54
CA PRO A 392 -8.73 -2.62 7.67
C PRO A 392 -9.87 -2.77 8.68
N SER A 393 -10.21 -4.02 9.01
CA SER A 393 -11.34 -4.31 9.90
C SER A 393 -11.05 -3.92 11.35
N GLY A 394 -12.03 -3.35 12.04
CA GLY A 394 -11.98 -3.04 13.48
C GLY A 394 -13.17 -3.66 14.24
N ASP A 395 -13.29 -3.31 15.52
CA ASP A 395 -14.39 -3.77 16.40
C ASP A 395 -14.54 -5.31 16.45
N ARG A 396 -15.76 -5.85 16.64
CA ARG A 396 -15.96 -7.31 16.73
C ARG A 396 -15.70 -8.02 15.40
N ARG A 397 -14.95 -9.12 15.51
CA ARG A 397 -14.49 -9.98 14.41
C ARG A 397 -15.16 -11.35 14.45
N GLY A 398 -15.52 -11.87 13.28
CA GLY A 398 -15.85 -13.30 13.08
C GLY A 398 -17.11 -13.86 13.75
N THR A 399 -18.04 -13.02 14.27
CA THR A 399 -19.23 -13.51 15.01
C THR A 399 -20.51 -13.60 14.18
N ASP A 400 -20.61 -12.84 13.07
CA ASP A 400 -21.90 -12.59 12.41
C ASP A 400 -21.88 -12.86 10.89
N TRP A 401 -20.83 -13.56 10.41
CA TRP A 401 -20.83 -14.07 9.05
C TRP A 401 -21.82 -15.23 8.94
N SER A 402 -22.96 -14.98 8.32
CA SER A 402 -24.01 -16.00 8.20
C SER A 402 -23.70 -17.05 7.13
N GLY A 403 -22.73 -16.78 6.24
CA GLY A 403 -22.54 -17.51 4.99
C GLY A 403 -23.80 -17.53 4.10
N GLN A 404 -24.84 -16.77 4.47
CA GLN A 404 -26.08 -16.67 3.74
C GLN A 404 -26.00 -15.50 2.78
N TRP A 405 -26.05 -15.83 1.50
CA TRP A 405 -26.07 -14.92 0.37
C TRP A 405 -27.45 -14.28 0.24
N LYS A 406 -27.75 -13.30 1.09
CA LYS A 406 -29.04 -12.61 1.14
C LYS A 406 -28.88 -11.14 1.49
N PHE A 407 -29.93 -10.36 1.20
CA PHE A 407 -30.06 -9.01 1.71
C PHE A 407 -30.50 -9.03 3.17
N LEU A 408 -29.87 -8.19 3.98
CA LEU A 408 -30.23 -7.96 5.38
C LEU A 408 -31.18 -6.76 5.51
N GLU A 409 -31.99 -6.78 6.55
CA GLU A 409 -32.83 -5.66 6.96
C GLU A 409 -32.14 -4.77 8.01
N THR A 410 -31.22 -5.37 8.78
CA THR A 410 -30.48 -4.71 9.87
C THR A 410 -29.02 -5.09 9.80
N ASP A 411 -28.14 -4.15 10.15
CA ASP A 411 -26.70 -4.40 10.20
C ASP A 411 -26.36 -5.53 11.19
N PRO A 412 -25.32 -6.34 10.90
CA PRO A 412 -24.91 -7.44 11.76
C PRO A 412 -24.35 -6.95 13.10
N GLN A 413 -23.82 -5.72 13.15
CA GLN A 413 -23.26 -5.13 14.37
C GLN A 413 -23.79 -3.73 14.65
N VAL A 414 -23.74 -3.37 15.94
CA VAL A 414 -23.93 -2.00 16.42
C VAL A 414 -22.63 -1.55 17.07
N ARG A 415 -21.97 -0.59 16.43
CA ARG A 415 -20.73 0.03 16.91
C ARG A 415 -21.04 1.30 17.70
N SER A 416 -20.19 1.65 18.65
CA SER A 416 -20.30 2.93 19.38
C SER A 416 -20.06 4.11 18.43
N ASP A 417 -20.51 5.31 18.80
CA ASP A 417 -20.27 6.51 17.99
C ASP A 417 -18.78 6.82 17.85
N ALA A 418 -17.99 6.62 18.92
CA ALA A 418 -16.53 6.78 18.87
C ALA A 418 -15.88 5.80 17.88
N SER A 419 -16.35 4.53 17.87
CA SER A 419 -15.88 3.51 16.93
C SER A 419 -16.21 3.86 15.48
N MET A 420 -17.43 4.36 15.22
CA MET A 420 -17.82 4.81 13.87
C MET A 420 -17.12 6.09 13.44
N GLN A 421 -16.86 7.04 14.37
CA GLN A 421 -16.11 8.25 14.07
C GLN A 421 -14.68 7.91 13.64
N GLN A 422 -14.01 7.01 14.37
CA GLN A 422 -12.68 6.55 13.99
C GLN A 422 -12.70 5.85 12.63
N TYR A 423 -13.69 4.98 12.38
CA TYR A 423 -13.84 4.30 11.10
C TYR A 423 -13.94 5.30 9.92
N TYR A 424 -14.76 6.35 10.05
CA TYR A 424 -14.86 7.37 9.00
C TYR A 424 -13.58 8.20 8.84
N SER A 425 -12.84 8.44 9.93
CA SER A 425 -11.53 9.09 9.87
C SER A 425 -10.54 8.23 9.07
N ASP A 426 -10.33 6.98 9.50
CA ASP A 426 -9.41 6.04 8.87
C ASP A 426 -9.80 5.83 7.39
N TRP A 427 -11.08 5.58 7.11
CA TRP A 427 -11.53 5.30 5.75
C TRP A 427 -11.43 6.51 4.83
N GLY A 428 -11.68 7.71 5.36
CA GLY A 428 -11.49 8.96 4.65
C GLY A 428 -10.02 9.22 4.32
N GLU A 429 -9.13 9.04 5.29
CA GLU A 429 -7.68 9.17 5.11
C GLU A 429 -7.15 8.17 4.07
N ILE A 430 -7.65 6.92 4.06
CA ILE A 430 -7.28 5.91 3.06
C ILE A 430 -7.71 6.35 1.66
N MET A 431 -8.96 6.77 1.47
CA MET A 431 -9.44 7.23 0.17
C MET A 431 -8.69 8.49 -0.29
N ASP A 432 -8.42 9.41 0.62
CA ASP A 432 -7.70 10.65 0.31
C ASP A 432 -6.24 10.37 -0.09
N GLN A 433 -5.54 9.50 0.64
CA GLN A 433 -4.17 9.09 0.34
C GLN A 433 -4.07 8.39 -1.02
N LEU A 434 -5.08 7.58 -1.38
CA LEU A 434 -5.02 6.72 -2.55
C LEU A 434 -5.77 7.25 -3.78
N LYS A 435 -6.41 8.43 -3.68
CA LYS A 435 -7.28 9.01 -4.71
C LYS A 435 -6.63 9.14 -6.09
N ASN A 436 -5.32 9.37 -6.13
CA ASN A 436 -4.57 9.59 -7.37
C ASN A 436 -4.02 8.30 -8.01
N HIS A 437 -4.09 7.15 -7.35
CA HIS A 437 -3.58 5.90 -7.92
C HIS A 437 -4.55 5.33 -8.97
N PRO A 438 -4.16 5.25 -10.26
CA PRO A 438 -5.00 4.70 -11.30
C PRO A 438 -5.33 3.22 -11.09
N CYS A 439 -4.46 2.44 -10.44
CA CYS A 439 -4.67 1.03 -10.16
C CYS A 439 -5.89 0.77 -9.28
N VAL A 440 -6.19 1.64 -8.33
CA VAL A 440 -7.33 1.44 -7.41
C VAL A 440 -8.63 1.64 -8.20
N VAL A 441 -9.47 0.61 -8.22
CA VAL A 441 -10.72 0.59 -9.00
C VAL A 441 -11.95 0.18 -8.19
N VAL A 442 -11.74 -0.45 -7.03
CA VAL A 442 -12.82 -0.84 -6.12
C VAL A 442 -12.46 -0.48 -4.68
N TRP A 443 -13.40 0.14 -3.99
CA TRP A 443 -13.39 0.33 -2.55
C TRP A 443 -14.20 -0.77 -1.86
N VAL A 444 -13.63 -1.41 -0.84
CA VAL A 444 -14.27 -2.50 -0.08
C VAL A 444 -14.37 -2.11 1.41
N PRO A 445 -15.46 -1.45 1.83
CA PRO A 445 -15.60 -0.96 3.20
C PRO A 445 -15.70 -2.05 4.28
N TYR A 446 -16.22 -3.23 3.93
CA TYR A 446 -16.37 -4.35 4.86
C TYR A 446 -16.08 -5.71 4.21
N ASN A 447 -15.54 -6.62 5.01
CA ASN A 447 -15.30 -8.01 4.65
C ASN A 447 -15.97 -8.96 5.66
N GLU A 448 -16.77 -9.91 5.19
CA GLU A 448 -17.35 -11.01 5.98
C GLU A 448 -18.07 -10.56 7.29
N ALA A 449 -18.74 -9.41 7.24
CA ALA A 449 -19.36 -8.74 8.39
C ALA A 449 -18.43 -8.33 9.54
N TRP A 450 -17.11 -8.36 9.35
CA TRP A 450 -16.16 -7.89 10.37
C TRP A 450 -16.30 -6.38 10.55
N GLY A 451 -16.68 -5.97 11.76
CA GLY A 451 -17.00 -4.58 12.11
C GLY A 451 -18.14 -3.95 11.28
N GLN A 452 -18.92 -4.73 10.53
CA GLN A 452 -19.93 -4.21 9.61
C GLN A 452 -21.10 -3.57 10.36
N ALA A 453 -21.21 -2.24 10.23
CA ALA A 453 -22.29 -1.44 10.79
C ALA A 453 -22.60 -0.25 9.88
N ARG A 454 -23.83 0.28 9.96
CA ARG A 454 -24.31 1.41 9.15
C ARG A 454 -24.05 1.21 7.65
N SER A 455 -24.21 -0.01 7.13
CA SER A 455 -23.76 -0.40 5.77
C SER A 455 -24.29 0.52 4.67
N VAL A 456 -25.56 0.93 4.77
CA VAL A 456 -26.21 1.86 3.82
C VAL A 456 -25.57 3.24 3.86
N GLU A 457 -25.28 3.75 5.06
CA GLU A 457 -24.65 5.07 5.27
C GLU A 457 -23.19 5.04 4.77
N VAL A 458 -22.43 4.02 5.15
CA VAL A 458 -21.03 3.85 4.74
C VAL A 458 -20.89 3.70 3.22
N ALA A 459 -21.78 2.95 2.57
CA ALA A 459 -21.78 2.82 1.12
C ALA A 459 -22.03 4.17 0.43
N ALA A 460 -23.03 4.92 0.89
CA ALA A 460 -23.34 6.24 0.35
C ALA A 460 -22.20 7.24 0.61
N TRP A 461 -21.60 7.19 1.80
CA TRP A 461 -20.47 8.04 2.18
C TRP A 461 -19.23 7.74 1.34
N THR A 462 -18.91 6.46 1.12
CA THR A 462 -17.79 6.03 0.27
C THR A 462 -17.98 6.56 -1.17
N ALA A 463 -19.15 6.33 -1.77
CA ALA A 463 -19.44 6.79 -3.12
C ALA A 463 -19.47 8.33 -3.26
N ALA A 464 -19.80 9.06 -2.18
CA ALA A 464 -19.77 10.52 -2.17
C ALA A 464 -18.36 11.10 -2.06
N ASN A 465 -17.45 10.43 -1.33
CA ASN A 465 -16.05 10.86 -1.21
C ASN A 465 -15.23 10.51 -2.45
N ASP A 466 -15.54 9.39 -3.11
CA ASP A 466 -14.91 9.04 -4.40
C ASP A 466 -15.94 8.44 -5.37
N PRO A 467 -16.54 9.26 -6.25
CA PRO A 467 -17.50 8.80 -7.24
C PRO A 467 -16.85 8.16 -8.48
N PHE A 468 -15.52 8.06 -8.54
CA PHE A 468 -14.77 7.59 -9.71
C PHE A 468 -14.40 6.11 -9.63
N ARG A 469 -14.77 5.41 -8.55
CA ARG A 469 -14.46 3.99 -8.30
C ARG A 469 -15.71 3.22 -7.90
N LEU A 470 -15.70 1.90 -8.11
CA LEU A 470 -16.82 1.04 -7.71
C LEU A 470 -16.77 0.77 -6.20
N VAL A 471 -17.93 0.59 -5.58
CA VAL A 471 -18.07 0.26 -4.16
C VAL A 471 -18.58 -1.17 -3.99
N ASN A 472 -17.78 -2.03 -3.37
CA ASN A 472 -18.17 -3.35 -2.87
C ASN A 472 -18.43 -3.25 -1.37
N THR A 473 -19.67 -2.89 -1.00
CA THR A 473 -20.01 -2.51 0.39
C THR A 473 -19.70 -3.61 1.41
N ALA A 474 -20.00 -4.86 1.09
CA ALA A 474 -19.89 -5.99 2.01
C ALA A 474 -19.40 -7.23 1.24
N SER A 475 -18.07 -7.40 1.22
CA SER A 475 -17.44 -8.56 0.59
C SER A 475 -17.80 -9.83 1.34
N GLY A 476 -18.14 -10.89 0.59
CA GLY A 476 -18.39 -12.19 1.18
C GLY A 476 -19.73 -12.36 1.87
N GLY A 477 -20.71 -11.46 1.72
CA GLY A 477 -22.10 -11.70 2.14
C GLY A 477 -22.73 -10.55 2.90
N ASN A 478 -23.86 -10.82 3.57
CA ASN A 478 -24.53 -9.85 4.46
C ASN A 478 -24.88 -8.52 3.75
N HIS A 479 -25.46 -8.64 2.56
CA HIS A 479 -25.61 -7.54 1.63
C HIS A 479 -26.70 -6.55 2.04
N PHE A 480 -26.55 -5.33 1.55
CA PHE A 480 -27.61 -4.34 1.48
C PHE A 480 -27.77 -3.91 0.02
N ARG A 481 -28.93 -3.39 -0.37
CA ARG A 481 -29.18 -2.92 -1.74
C ARG A 481 -28.54 -1.55 -2.00
N VAL A 482 -27.23 -1.45 -1.79
CA VAL A 482 -26.39 -0.26 -1.94
C VAL A 482 -25.03 -0.65 -2.52
N GLY A 483 -24.27 0.33 -2.98
CA GLY A 483 -23.01 0.08 -3.68
C GLY A 483 -23.24 -0.45 -5.09
N ASP A 484 -22.17 -0.99 -5.67
CA ASP A 484 -22.12 -1.38 -7.08
C ASP A 484 -22.00 -2.89 -7.29
N ILE A 485 -21.46 -3.60 -6.29
CA ILE A 485 -21.02 -4.99 -6.39
C ILE A 485 -21.77 -5.87 -5.36
N ILE A 486 -22.15 -7.08 -5.79
CA ILE A 486 -22.55 -8.18 -4.92
C ILE A 486 -21.47 -9.24 -4.96
N ASP A 487 -20.86 -9.49 -3.79
CA ASP A 487 -19.67 -10.29 -3.65
C ASP A 487 -19.91 -11.57 -2.85
N GLN A 488 -19.59 -12.71 -3.47
CA GLN A 488 -19.69 -14.01 -2.84
C GLN A 488 -18.32 -14.62 -2.51
N HIS A 489 -18.23 -15.31 -1.38
CA HIS A 489 -17.09 -16.14 -1.01
C HIS A 489 -17.51 -17.62 -1.04
N HIS A 490 -16.79 -18.48 -1.72
CA HIS A 490 -17.09 -19.91 -1.69
C HIS A 490 -15.81 -20.74 -1.75
N TYR A 491 -15.62 -21.58 -0.74
CA TYR A 491 -14.44 -22.41 -0.60
C TYR A 491 -14.80 -23.91 -0.66
N PRO A 492 -13.98 -24.76 -1.31
CA PRO A 492 -12.78 -24.38 -2.07
C PRO A 492 -13.08 -24.07 -3.55
N GLU A 493 -14.09 -24.71 -4.15
CA GLU A 493 -14.40 -24.60 -5.58
C GLU A 493 -15.22 -23.32 -5.90
N PRO A 494 -15.09 -22.72 -7.09
CA PRO A 494 -15.88 -21.55 -7.43
C PRO A 494 -17.35 -21.92 -7.67
N LYS A 495 -18.26 -21.09 -7.14
CA LYS A 495 -19.70 -21.33 -7.25
C LYS A 495 -20.49 -20.03 -7.22
N MET A 496 -21.49 -19.93 -8.10
CA MET A 496 -22.51 -18.88 -8.02
C MET A 496 -23.69 -19.39 -7.20
N THR A 497 -23.79 -18.94 -5.95
CA THR A 497 -24.88 -19.30 -5.03
C THR A 497 -26.03 -18.30 -5.03
N PHE A 498 -25.78 -17.10 -5.52
CA PHE A 498 -26.67 -15.96 -5.55
C PHE A 498 -26.39 -15.13 -6.79
N TYR A 499 -27.44 -14.58 -7.40
CA TYR A 499 -27.33 -13.66 -8.53
C TYR A 499 -28.35 -12.55 -8.32
N GLU A 500 -27.89 -11.30 -8.36
CA GLU A 500 -28.76 -10.14 -8.27
C GLU A 500 -28.67 -9.31 -9.55
N PRO A 501 -29.75 -9.24 -10.34
CA PRO A 501 -29.86 -8.30 -11.45
C PRO A 501 -29.73 -6.85 -10.95
N GLY A 502 -28.94 -6.02 -11.64
CA GLY A 502 -28.71 -4.61 -11.28
C GLY A 502 -27.46 -4.36 -10.43
N PHE A 503 -26.71 -5.40 -10.11
CA PHE A 503 -25.39 -5.31 -9.48
C PHE A 503 -24.34 -6.03 -10.33
N VAL A 504 -23.09 -5.59 -10.20
CA VAL A 504 -21.96 -6.37 -10.71
C VAL A 504 -21.76 -7.55 -9.77
N ASN A 505 -21.93 -8.77 -10.28
CA ASN A 505 -21.80 -9.98 -9.46
C ASN A 505 -20.35 -10.48 -9.51
N VAL A 506 -19.77 -10.82 -8.35
CA VAL A 506 -18.36 -11.26 -8.24
C VAL A 506 -18.21 -12.42 -7.25
N LEU A 507 -17.11 -13.16 -7.38
CA LEU A 507 -16.65 -14.15 -6.42
C LEU A 507 -15.39 -13.63 -5.72
N GLY A 508 -15.54 -12.83 -4.66
CA GLY A 508 -14.45 -12.08 -4.04
C GLY A 508 -13.52 -12.88 -3.15
N GLU A 509 -13.82 -14.16 -2.89
CA GLU A 509 -12.87 -15.16 -2.38
C GLU A 509 -13.26 -16.59 -2.77
N TYR A 510 -12.29 -17.39 -3.22
CA TYR A 510 -12.42 -18.85 -3.41
C TYR A 510 -11.05 -19.53 -3.40
N GLY A 511 -11.02 -20.86 -3.50
CA GLY A 511 -9.78 -21.61 -3.62
C GLY A 511 -9.25 -22.07 -2.27
N GLY A 512 -8.07 -21.58 -1.87
CA GLY A 512 -7.43 -22.00 -0.62
C GLY A 512 -6.79 -23.38 -0.69
N ILE A 513 -6.13 -23.70 -1.82
CA ILE A 513 -5.45 -24.98 -2.02
C ILE A 513 -4.14 -25.02 -1.22
N GLY A 514 -4.18 -25.72 -0.08
CA GLY A 514 -3.06 -25.99 0.81
C GLY A 514 -2.03 -26.93 0.21
N TYR A 515 -0.76 -26.55 0.34
CA TYR A 515 0.37 -27.42 0.06
C TYR A 515 1.53 -27.08 1.01
N PRO A 516 1.67 -27.80 2.15
CA PRO A 516 2.77 -27.58 3.06
C PRO A 516 4.09 -28.10 2.46
N ILE A 517 5.12 -27.25 2.38
CA ILE A 517 6.45 -27.61 1.89
C ILE A 517 7.45 -27.52 3.05
N SER A 518 7.98 -28.66 3.48
CA SER A 518 8.94 -28.75 4.60
C SER A 518 10.19 -27.89 4.34
N GLY A 519 10.65 -27.19 5.38
CA GLY A 519 11.76 -26.24 5.30
C GLY A 519 11.33 -24.81 4.95
N HIS A 520 10.07 -24.62 4.54
CA HIS A 520 9.49 -23.33 4.16
C HIS A 520 8.21 -23.00 4.95
N LEU A 521 7.98 -23.70 6.08
CA LEU A 521 6.81 -23.50 6.94
C LEU A 521 7.14 -22.54 8.08
N TRP A 522 6.20 -21.66 8.41
CA TRP A 522 6.29 -20.83 9.61
C TRP A 522 6.36 -21.66 10.88
N ASP A 523 5.54 -22.73 10.94
CA ASP A 523 5.44 -23.65 12.07
C ASP A 523 5.83 -25.08 11.63
N GLU A 524 7.11 -25.27 11.35
CA GLU A 524 7.67 -26.58 10.97
C GLU A 524 7.33 -27.65 12.02
N GLY A 525 6.88 -28.83 11.56
CA GLY A 525 6.48 -29.94 12.43
C GLY A 525 5.17 -29.73 13.21
N SER A 526 4.45 -28.62 12.99
CA SER A 526 3.16 -28.35 13.63
C SER A 526 1.98 -28.93 12.84
N ASN A 527 0.94 -29.37 13.56
CA ASN A 527 -0.37 -29.71 12.99
C ASN A 527 -1.27 -28.48 12.76
N ARG A 528 -0.75 -27.26 13.00
CA ARG A 528 -1.47 -26.01 12.75
C ARG A 528 -1.49 -25.60 11.28
N ASN A 529 -0.61 -26.15 10.45
CA ASN A 529 -0.54 -25.82 9.02
C ASN A 529 -1.79 -26.33 8.28
N TRP A 530 -2.53 -25.45 7.59
CA TRP A 530 -3.79 -25.81 6.95
C TRP A 530 -4.07 -25.05 5.64
N GLY A 531 -4.97 -25.62 4.84
CA GLY A 531 -5.64 -24.99 3.70
C GLY A 531 -7.08 -25.54 3.61
N TYR A 532 -7.91 -24.96 2.74
CA TYR A 532 -9.31 -25.37 2.57
C TYR A 532 -9.44 -26.75 1.90
N VAL A 533 -8.45 -27.10 1.09
CA VAL A 533 -8.11 -28.47 0.66
C VAL A 533 -6.60 -28.62 0.73
N SER A 534 -6.05 -29.82 0.94
CA SER A 534 -4.60 -30.00 1.12
C SER A 534 -4.04 -31.12 0.25
N PHE A 535 -2.90 -30.88 -0.37
CA PHE A 535 -2.14 -31.84 -1.19
C PHE A 535 -0.65 -31.78 -0.84
N ASP A 536 0.14 -32.72 -1.39
CA ASP A 536 1.57 -32.87 -1.13
C ASP A 536 2.44 -32.85 -2.40
N GLN A 537 1.84 -32.55 -3.56
CA GLN A 537 2.52 -32.56 -4.87
C GLN A 537 2.11 -31.38 -5.75
N THR A 538 3.11 -30.67 -6.28
CA THR A 538 2.94 -29.55 -7.24
C THR A 538 1.99 -29.88 -8.38
N GLU A 539 2.07 -31.08 -8.96
CA GLU A 539 1.20 -31.47 -10.09
C GLU A 539 -0.28 -31.50 -9.69
N VAL A 540 -0.61 -32.05 -8.52
CA VAL A 540 -2.00 -32.17 -8.03
C VAL A 540 -2.57 -30.80 -7.69
N VAL A 541 -1.79 -29.97 -7.01
CA VAL A 541 -2.15 -28.58 -6.68
C VAL A 541 -2.41 -27.77 -7.96
N THR A 542 -1.51 -27.87 -8.94
CA THR A 542 -1.63 -27.20 -10.24
C THR A 542 -2.88 -27.66 -10.99
N ASN A 543 -3.11 -28.96 -11.08
CA ASN A 543 -4.26 -29.50 -11.81
C ASN A 543 -5.58 -29.10 -11.13
N THR A 544 -5.61 -29.01 -9.80
CA THR A 544 -6.78 -28.54 -9.04
C THR A 544 -7.06 -27.06 -9.29
N TYR A 545 -6.01 -26.21 -9.27
CA TYR A 545 -6.13 -24.80 -9.60
C TYR A 545 -6.68 -24.58 -11.01
N VAL A 546 -6.12 -25.28 -12.00
CA VAL A 546 -6.56 -25.20 -13.40
C VAL A 546 -8.00 -25.66 -13.55
N GLU A 547 -8.44 -26.66 -12.79
CA GLU A 547 -9.83 -27.10 -12.81
C GLU A 547 -10.78 -26.05 -12.23
N TYR A 548 -10.42 -25.42 -11.12
CA TYR A 548 -11.20 -24.30 -10.58
C TYR A 548 -11.28 -23.14 -11.57
N ALA A 549 -10.20 -22.82 -12.28
CA ALA A 549 -10.21 -21.77 -13.30
C ALA A 549 -11.11 -22.11 -14.50
N LYS A 550 -11.34 -23.39 -14.84
CA LYS A 550 -12.33 -23.79 -15.84
C LYS A 550 -13.76 -23.64 -15.31
N MET A 551 -14.02 -24.08 -14.08
CA MET A 551 -15.33 -23.92 -13.43
C MET A 551 -15.71 -22.42 -13.33
N MET A 552 -14.79 -21.61 -12.80
CA MET A 552 -14.34 -20.34 -13.36
C MET A 552 -15.11 -19.77 -14.57
N LEU A 553 -14.53 -20.07 -15.73
CA LEU A 553 -14.98 -19.71 -17.07
C LEU A 553 -16.43 -20.10 -17.35
N ASP A 554 -16.89 -21.26 -16.89
CA ASP A 554 -18.28 -21.72 -17.08
C ASP A 554 -19.31 -20.86 -16.34
N LEU A 555 -18.88 -20.10 -15.33
CA LEU A 555 -19.73 -19.22 -14.53
C LEU A 555 -19.67 -17.75 -14.98
N VAL A 556 -18.66 -17.34 -15.76
CA VAL A 556 -18.58 -15.99 -16.37
C VAL A 556 -19.83 -15.62 -17.18
N PRO A 557 -20.31 -16.46 -18.13
CA PRO A 557 -21.53 -16.15 -18.88
C PRO A 557 -22.80 -16.20 -18.02
N LYS A 558 -22.73 -16.72 -16.79
CA LYS A 558 -23.87 -16.73 -15.85
C LYS A 558 -23.97 -15.45 -15.03
N GLY A 559 -22.93 -14.62 -15.00
CA GLY A 559 -23.01 -13.30 -14.36
C GLY A 559 -21.73 -12.78 -13.72
N PHE A 560 -20.72 -13.61 -13.46
CA PHE A 560 -19.54 -13.15 -12.73
C PHE A 560 -18.66 -12.23 -13.59
N SER A 561 -18.26 -11.11 -13.00
CA SER A 561 -17.34 -10.13 -13.60
C SER A 561 -15.98 -10.04 -12.90
N ALA A 562 -15.81 -10.77 -11.80
CA ALA A 562 -14.53 -10.88 -11.12
C ALA A 562 -14.44 -12.16 -10.28
N ALA A 563 -13.21 -12.60 -10.05
CA ALA A 563 -12.90 -13.69 -9.15
C ALA A 563 -11.57 -13.43 -8.43
N ILE A 564 -11.53 -13.66 -7.12
CA ILE A 564 -10.33 -13.48 -6.30
C ILE A 564 -9.94 -14.81 -5.64
N TYR A 565 -8.77 -15.32 -5.99
CA TYR A 565 -8.25 -16.58 -5.46
C TYR A 565 -7.45 -16.36 -4.17
N THR A 566 -7.77 -17.09 -3.12
CA THR A 566 -6.99 -17.08 -1.87
C THR A 566 -5.84 -18.08 -1.98
N GLN A 567 -4.56 -17.69 -2.00
CA GLN A 567 -3.98 -16.33 -1.84
C GLN A 567 -2.56 -16.22 -2.47
N THR A 568 -1.94 -15.02 -2.47
CA THR A 568 -0.61 -14.78 -3.09
C THR A 568 0.50 -15.61 -2.46
N THR A 569 0.64 -15.56 -1.14
CA THR A 569 1.65 -16.31 -0.39
C THR A 569 1.01 -17.04 0.77
N ASP A 570 1.67 -18.08 1.27
CA ASP A 570 1.35 -18.57 2.61
C ASP A 570 1.49 -17.44 3.62
N VAL A 571 0.74 -17.54 4.72
CA VAL A 571 0.84 -16.61 5.84
C VAL A 571 0.73 -17.39 7.14
N GLU A 572 1.85 -17.43 7.88
CA GLU A 572 1.98 -18.19 9.11
C GLU A 572 1.47 -19.65 8.98
N SER A 573 0.32 -19.95 9.59
CA SER A 573 -0.28 -21.30 9.58
C SER A 573 -1.13 -21.61 8.34
N GLU A 574 -1.45 -20.60 7.53
CA GLU A 574 -2.17 -20.80 6.26
C GLU A 574 -1.18 -21.11 5.14
N VAL A 575 -1.22 -22.35 4.65
CA VAL A 575 -0.26 -22.88 3.66
C VAL A 575 -0.85 -23.03 2.26
N ASN A 576 -1.83 -22.17 1.94
CA ASN A 576 -2.64 -22.17 0.72
C ASN A 576 -2.24 -21.08 -0.31
N GLY A 577 -1.06 -20.48 -0.15
CA GLY A 577 -0.53 -19.49 -1.08
C GLY A 577 -0.01 -20.07 -2.40
N LEU A 578 0.10 -19.23 -3.42
CA LEU A 578 0.81 -19.56 -4.65
C LEU A 578 2.32 -19.72 -4.39
N PHE A 579 2.87 -18.91 -3.49
CA PHE A 579 4.24 -19.02 -2.99
C PHE A 579 4.30 -19.47 -1.52
N THR A 580 5.42 -20.06 -1.13
CA THR A 580 5.77 -20.22 0.30
C THR A 580 5.89 -18.85 0.99
N TYR A 581 5.77 -18.82 2.32
CA TYR A 581 5.72 -17.56 3.08
C TYR A 581 7.01 -16.74 2.92
N ASP A 582 8.15 -17.41 2.76
CA ASP A 582 9.46 -16.81 2.48
C ASP A 582 9.69 -16.41 1.00
N ARG A 583 8.68 -16.59 0.13
CA ARG A 583 8.71 -16.34 -1.32
C ARG A 583 9.74 -17.17 -2.10
N LYS A 584 10.40 -18.17 -1.49
CA LYS A 584 11.47 -18.94 -2.14
C LYS A 584 10.96 -19.98 -3.13
N ILE A 585 9.72 -20.48 -2.97
CA ILE A 585 9.16 -21.52 -3.83
C ILE A 585 7.79 -21.10 -4.37
N LEU A 586 7.66 -21.13 -5.70
CA LEU A 586 6.36 -21.18 -6.39
C LEU A 586 5.82 -22.61 -6.31
N LYS A 587 4.62 -22.79 -5.76
CA LYS A 587 4.05 -24.11 -5.45
C LYS A 587 3.38 -24.82 -6.63
N MET A 588 3.16 -24.12 -7.73
CA MET A 588 2.42 -24.57 -8.91
C MET A 588 3.23 -24.38 -10.21
N ASP A 589 2.83 -25.05 -11.27
CA ASP A 589 3.39 -24.82 -12.62
C ASP A 589 2.97 -23.44 -13.14
N GLU A 590 3.96 -22.55 -13.28
CA GLU A 590 3.76 -21.17 -13.71
C GLU A 590 3.04 -21.04 -15.06
N ALA A 591 3.42 -21.85 -16.05
CA ALA A 591 2.86 -21.75 -17.39
C ALA A 591 1.38 -22.15 -17.42
N LYS A 592 1.01 -23.21 -16.69
CA LYS A 592 -0.39 -23.65 -16.58
C LYS A 592 -1.25 -22.65 -15.81
N VAL A 593 -0.76 -22.12 -14.68
CA VAL A 593 -1.46 -21.10 -13.89
C VAL A 593 -1.66 -19.83 -14.72
N ARG A 594 -0.60 -19.35 -15.38
CA ARG A 594 -0.64 -18.18 -16.25
C ARG A 594 -1.66 -18.33 -17.37
N ALA A 595 -1.67 -19.48 -18.07
CA ALA A 595 -2.63 -19.74 -19.13
C ALA A 595 -4.08 -19.75 -18.62
N ALA A 596 -4.32 -20.33 -17.44
CA ALA A 596 -5.64 -20.37 -16.83
C ALA A 596 -6.15 -18.96 -16.46
N ASN A 597 -5.30 -18.13 -15.85
CA ASN A 597 -5.65 -16.76 -15.47
C ASN A 597 -5.88 -15.86 -16.68
N GLN A 598 -5.03 -15.95 -17.70
CA GLN A 598 -5.21 -15.17 -18.93
C GLN A 598 -6.51 -15.54 -19.67
N ALA A 599 -6.92 -16.82 -19.62
CA ALA A 599 -8.21 -17.22 -20.18
C ALA A 599 -9.38 -16.54 -19.45
N LEU A 600 -9.32 -16.43 -18.11
CA LEU A 600 -10.33 -15.71 -17.32
C LEU A 600 -10.30 -14.21 -17.61
N CYS A 601 -9.14 -13.56 -17.58
CA CYS A 601 -9.02 -12.12 -17.84
C CYS A 601 -9.60 -11.71 -19.20
N ARG A 602 -9.47 -12.56 -20.22
CA ARG A 602 -9.92 -12.33 -21.60
C ARG A 602 -11.30 -12.91 -21.91
N SER A 603 -12.00 -13.40 -20.89
CA SER A 603 -13.29 -14.09 -21.07
C SER A 603 -14.44 -13.19 -21.51
N LEU A 604 -14.24 -11.86 -21.46
CA LEU A 604 -15.21 -10.83 -21.83
C LEU A 604 -14.71 -9.93 -22.99
N ASP A 605 -13.62 -10.32 -23.67
CA ASP A 605 -13.03 -9.56 -24.80
C ASP A 605 -13.91 -9.52 -26.05
#